data_AF-A0AAV4HLM7-F1
#
_entry.id   AF-A0AAV4HLM7-F1
#
_cell.length_a   1.000
_cell.length_b   1.000
_cell.length_c   1.000
_cell.angle_alpha   90.00
_cell.angle_beta   90.00
_cell.angle_gamma   90.00
#
_symmetry.space_group_name_H-M   'P 1'
#
loop_
_entity.id
_entity.type
_entity.pdbx_description
1 polymer ?
#
loop_
_entity_poly.entity_id
_entity_poly.type
_entity_poly.pdbx_seq_one_letter_code
_entity_poly.pdbx_strand_id
1 'polypeptide(L)'
;MLCHFGAAFGIAWAKSYPVYVALRFGNTSFVSGGFLSAFVIGMELVGPSQRRVANIVIEMFWCVGLFMVTGIAYLLRDWRYFQIKISSFSIIVALVIDL
;
A
#
# COMPACT_ATOMS: atom_id res chain seq x y z
N MET A 1 -6.89 -6.53 -5.59
CA MET A 1 -6.92 -5.47 -4.55
C MET A 1 -7.68 -5.88 -3.28
N LEU A 2 -8.82 -6.59 -3.38
CA LEU A 2 -9.61 -7.04 -2.22
C LEU A 2 -8.83 -7.89 -1.19
N CYS A 3 -7.96 -8.80 -1.63
CA CYS A 3 -7.13 -9.60 -0.73
C CYS A 3 -6.15 -8.76 0.12
N HIS A 4 -5.62 -7.67 -0.46
CA HIS A 4 -4.80 -6.71 0.27
C HIS A 4 -5.62 -6.02 1.36
N PHE A 5 -6.80 -5.51 1.03
CA PHE A 5 -7.70 -4.90 2.02
C PHE A 5 -8.06 -5.86 3.15
N GLY A 6 -8.45 -7.10 2.83
CA GLY A 6 -8.79 -8.10 3.83
C GLY A 6 -7.65 -8.41 4.80
N ALA A 7 -6.42 -8.55 4.27
CA ALA A 7 -5.24 -8.74 5.09
C ALA A 7 -4.90 -7.49 5.94
N ALA A 8 -4.93 -6.30 5.33
CA ALA A 8 -4.65 -5.01 5.99
C ALA A 8 -5.60 -4.75 7.15
N PHE A 9 -6.90 -4.97 6.91
CA PHE A 9 -7.95 -4.84 7.91
C PHE A 9 -7.72 -5.87 9.01
N GLY A 10 -7.58 -7.16 8.67
CA GLY A 10 -7.38 -8.25 9.63
C GLY A 10 -6.24 -8.02 10.64
N ILE A 11 -5.17 -7.32 10.25
CA ILE A 11 -4.04 -6.98 11.15
C ILE A 11 -4.52 -6.23 12.41
N ALA A 12 -5.51 -5.35 12.31
CA ALA A 12 -5.99 -4.58 13.46
C ALA A 12 -6.65 -5.45 14.54
N TRP A 13 -7.13 -6.64 14.18
CA TRP A 13 -7.74 -7.62 15.09
C TRP A 13 -6.79 -8.75 15.50
N ALA A 14 -5.52 -8.72 15.08
CA ALA A 14 -4.54 -9.73 15.47
C ALA A 14 -4.30 -9.68 16.99
N LYS A 15 -4.65 -10.78 17.69
CA LYS A 15 -4.44 -10.94 19.14
C LYS A 15 -3.14 -11.69 19.48
N SER A 16 -2.49 -12.30 18.49
CA SER A 16 -1.25 -13.05 18.67
C SER A 16 -0.21 -12.61 17.64
N TYR A 17 1.06 -12.59 18.06
CA TYR A 17 2.18 -12.18 17.22
C TYR A 17 2.32 -13.02 15.94
N PRO A 18 2.18 -14.36 15.96
CA PRO A 18 2.27 -15.16 14.74
C PRO A 18 1.18 -14.81 13.70
N VAL A 19 -0.04 -14.54 14.17
CA VAL A 19 -1.15 -14.12 13.29
C VAL A 19 -0.86 -12.73 12.71
N TYR A 20 -0.33 -11.81 13.51
CA TYR A 20 0.10 -10.49 13.03
C TYR A 20 1.15 -10.63 11.91
N VAL A 21 2.19 -11.45 12.11
CA VAL A 21 3.25 -11.65 11.12
C VAL A 21 2.71 -12.29 9.84
N ALA A 22 1.87 -13.32 9.95
CA ALA A 22 1.29 -13.99 8.78
C ALA A 22 0.41 -13.03 7.96
N LEU A 23 -0.45 -12.25 8.62
CA LEU A 23 -1.29 -11.25 7.97
C LEU A 23 -0.45 -10.12 7.36
N ARG A 24 0.59 -9.67 8.05
CA ARG A 24 1.46 -8.59 7.56
C ARG A 24 2.29 -9.03 6.35
N PHE A 25 2.76 -10.28 6.35
CA PHE A 25 3.42 -10.88 5.21
C PHE A 25 2.47 -10.96 4.01
N GLY A 26 1.28 -11.53 4.20
CA GLY A 26 0.27 -11.62 3.15
C GLY A 26 -0.08 -10.25 2.56
N ASN A 27 -0.36 -9.27 3.43
CA ASN A 27 -0.61 -7.89 3.04
C ASN A 27 0.47 -7.34 2.10
N THR A 28 1.74 -7.48 2.50
CA THR A 28 2.87 -6.91 1.75
C THR A 28 3.07 -7.62 0.41
N SER A 29 2.94 -8.95 0.39
CA SER A 29 3.03 -9.74 -0.84
C SER A 29 1.99 -9.33 -1.88
N PHE A 30 0.75 -9.04 -1.47
CA PHE A 30 -0.30 -8.57 -2.37
C PHE A 30 -0.03 -7.17 -2.94
N VAL A 31 0.54 -6.26 -2.13
CA VAL A 31 0.92 -4.91 -2.59
C VAL A 31 2.03 -4.98 -3.61
N SER A 32 3.09 -5.75 -3.34
CA SER A 32 4.24 -5.86 -4.24
C SER A 32 3.85 -6.38 -5.62
N GLY A 33 2.94 -7.36 -5.70
CA GLY A 33 2.42 -7.86 -6.97
C GLY A 33 1.66 -6.79 -7.76
N GLY A 34 0.75 -6.07 -7.11
CA GLY A 34 -0.01 -4.99 -7.77
C GLY A 34 0.87 -3.82 -8.23
N PHE A 35 1.83 -3.42 -7.39
CA PHE A 35 2.79 -2.37 -7.73
C PHE A 35 3.65 -2.76 -8.93
N LEU A 36 4.19 -3.99 -8.96
CA LEU A 36 5.05 -4.44 -10.05
C LEU A 36 4.31 -4.42 -11.40
N SER A 37 3.07 -4.92 -11.44
CA SER A 37 2.27 -4.89 -12.67
C SER A 37 1.98 -3.47 -13.15
N ALA A 38 1.57 -2.57 -12.25
CA ALA A 38 1.32 -1.17 -12.59
C ALA A 38 2.60 -0.45 -13.05
N PHE A 39 3.73 -0.73 -12.40
CA PHE A 39 5.04 -0.21 -12.76
C PHE A 39 5.44 -0.66 -14.17
N VAL A 40 5.31 -1.96 -14.49
CA VAL A 40 5.64 -2.49 -15.81
C VAL A 40 4.82 -1.81 -16.90
N ILE A 41 3.49 -1.73 -16.74
CA ILE A 41 2.61 -1.06 -17.71
C ILE A 41 3.01 0.42 -17.88
N GLY A 42 3.27 1.13 -16.79
CA GLY A 42 3.74 2.52 -16.84
C GLY A 42 5.05 2.67 -17.62
N MET A 43 5.96 1.70 -17.49
CA MET A 43 7.27 1.69 -18.15
C MET A 43 7.24 1.18 -19.59
N GLU A 44 6.19 0.47 -19.98
CA GLU A 44 5.87 0.14 -21.38
C GLU A 44 5.34 1.36 -22.14
N LEU A 45 4.56 2.22 -21.47
CA LEU A 45 4.04 3.47 -22.03
C LEU A 45 5.13 4.56 -22.17
N VAL A 46 6.21 4.46 -21.39
CA VAL A 46 7.33 5.41 -21.41
C VAL A 46 8.46 4.90 -22.30
N GLY A 47 8.93 5.77 -23.21
CA GLY A 47 10.05 5.45 -24.10
C GLY A 47 11.34 5.06 -23.34
N PRO A 48 12.23 4.21 -23.91
CA PRO A 48 13.40 3.68 -23.21
C PRO A 48 14.33 4.73 -22.60
N SER A 49 14.43 5.90 -23.22
CA SER A 49 15.27 7.02 -22.77
C SER A 49 14.73 7.73 -21.52
N GLN A 50 13.42 7.69 -21.28
CA GLN A 50 12.76 8.41 -20.19
C GLN A 50 12.44 7.55 -18.97
N ARG A 51 12.65 6.23 -19.07
CA ARG A 51 12.42 5.24 -18.00
C ARG A 51 13.06 5.62 -16.65
N ARG A 52 14.28 6.17 -16.67
CA ARG A 52 14.96 6.62 -15.45
C ARG A 52 14.20 7.74 -14.74
N VAL A 53 13.74 8.73 -15.50
CA VAL A 53 13.02 9.89 -14.95
C VAL A 53 11.65 9.45 -14.45
N ALA A 54 10.94 8.60 -15.21
CA ALA A 54 9.66 8.06 -14.79
C ALA A 54 9.76 7.32 -13.44
N ASN A 55 10.78 6.48 -13.25
CA ASN A 55 10.99 5.79 -11.98
C ASN A 55 11.25 6.77 -10.82
N ILE A 56 12.07 7.80 -11.03
CA ILE A 56 12.33 8.82 -9.99
C ILE A 56 11.03 9.50 -9.56
N VAL A 57 10.16 9.84 -10.51
CA VAL A 57 8.87 10.47 -10.22
C VAL A 57 7.98 9.52 -9.40
N ILE A 58 7.90 8.24 -9.76
CA ILE A 58 7.16 7.22 -9.00
C ILE A 58 7.67 7.13 -7.55
N GLU A 59 8.99 7.07 -7.36
CA GLU A 59 9.61 7.02 -6.03
C GLU A 59 9.38 8.31 -5.22
N MET A 60 9.34 9.47 -5.86
CA MET A 60 8.98 10.73 -5.19
C MET A 60 7.57 10.68 -4.62
N PHE A 61 6.59 10.17 -5.38
CA PHE A 61 5.22 9.97 -4.88
C PHE A 61 5.18 8.97 -3.72
N TRP A 62 5.97 7.91 -3.79
CA TRP A 62 6.10 6.93 -2.70
C TRP A 62 6.61 7.58 -1.41
N CYS A 63 7.71 8.35 -1.49
CA CYS A 63 8.25 9.09 -0.35
C CYS A 63 7.24 10.04 0.27
N VAL A 64 6.53 10.83 -0.56
CA VAL A 64 5.49 11.74 -0.08
C VAL A 64 4.39 10.98 0.67
N GLY A 65 3.93 9.84 0.13
CA GLY A 65 2.97 8.97 0.80
C GLY A 65 3.46 8.47 2.16
N LEU A 66 4.73 8.06 2.26
CA LEU A 66 5.34 7.62 3.53
C LEU A 66 5.37 8.75 4.57
N PHE A 67 5.73 9.97 4.17
CA PHE A 67 5.71 11.13 5.07
C PHE A 67 4.30 11.44 5.57
N MET A 68 3.30 11.40 4.69
CA MET A 68 1.89 11.60 5.07
C MET A 68 1.43 10.54 6.09
N VAL A 69 1.68 9.26 5.79
CA VAL A 69 1.32 8.13 6.68
C VAL A 69 2.00 8.26 8.04
N THR A 70 3.29 8.65 8.04
CA THR A 70 4.05 8.90 9.28
C THR A 70 3.46 10.06 10.08
N GLY A 71 3.08 11.16 9.42
CA GLY A 71 2.40 12.28 10.06
C GLY A 71 1.08 11.87 10.72
N ILE A 72 0.28 11.03 10.04
CA ILE A 72 -0.96 10.47 10.60
C ILE A 72 -0.67 9.55 11.80
N ALA A 73 0.41 8.77 11.75
CA ALA A 73 0.83 7.90 12.84
C ALA A 73 1.19 8.69 14.11
N TYR A 74 1.78 9.88 13.96
CA TYR A 74 2.07 10.76 15.09
C TYR A 74 0.81 11.28 15.79
N LEU A 75 -0.26 11.54 15.03
CA LEU A 75 -1.55 11.99 15.57
C LEU A 75 -2.35 10.85 16.21
N LEU A 76 -2.17 9.62 15.74
CA LEU A 76 -2.87 8.42 16.19
C LEU A 76 -1.89 7.43 16.82
N ARG A 77 -1.64 7.59 18.12
CA ARG A 77 -0.73 6.70 18.88
C ARG A 77 -1.22 5.26 19.00
N ASP A 78 -2.52 5.03 18.89
CA ASP A 78 -3.08 3.68 18.91
C ASP A 78 -2.93 3.00 17.54
N TRP A 79 -1.99 2.04 17.49
CA TRP A 79 -1.65 1.32 16.25
C TRP A 79 -2.86 0.60 15.61
N ARG A 80 -3.83 0.14 16.40
CA ARG A 80 -5.05 -0.52 15.86
C ARG A 80 -5.95 0.46 15.13
N TYR A 81 -6.21 1.62 15.72
CA TYR A 81 -7.02 2.65 15.07
C TYR A 81 -6.31 3.23 13.84
N PHE A 82 -4.99 3.38 13.92
CA PHE A 82 -4.17 3.74 12.77
C PHE A 82 -4.28 2.70 11.63
N GLN A 83 -4.15 1.42 11.94
CA GLN A 83 -4.25 0.32 10.98
C GLN A 83 -5.62 0.28 10.29
N ILE A 84 -6.71 0.47 11.04
CA ILE A 84 -8.08 0.52 10.48
C ILE A 84 -8.21 1.69 9.52
N LYS A 85 -7.79 2.89 9.92
CA LYS A 85 -7.91 4.10 9.10
C LYS A 85 -7.17 3.98 7.76
N ILE A 86 -5.95 3.44 7.77
CA ILE A 86 -5.18 3.22 6.53
C ILE A 86 -5.81 2.13 5.66
N SER A 87 -6.32 1.06 6.28
CA SER A 87 -7.01 -0.01 5.55
C SER A 87 -8.29 0.52 4.89
N SER A 88 -9.05 1.40 5.56
CA SER A 88 -10.22 2.07 4.99
C SER A 88 -9.89 2.95 3.78
N PHE A 89 -8.72 3.59 3.73
CA PHE A 89 -8.32 4.30 2.52
C PHE A 89 -8.10 3.36 1.33
N SER A 90 -7.61 2.13 1.58
CA SER A 90 -7.32 1.15 0.53
C SER A 90 -8.57 0.63 -0.20
N ILE A 91 -9.75 0.64 0.44
CA ILE A 91 -10.99 0.19 -0.23
C ILE A 91 -11.49 1.19 -1.27
N ILE A 92 -11.25 2.49 -1.06
CA ILE A 92 -11.61 3.54 -2.00
C ILE A 92 -10.84 3.32 -3.32
N VAL A 93 -9.55 3.03 -3.22
CA VAL A 93 -8.69 2.76 -4.38
C VAL A 93 -9.15 1.50 -5.10
N ALA A 94 -9.52 0.43 -4.38
CA ALA A 94 -10.03 -0.79 -4.99
C ALA A 94 -11.32 -0.52 -5.80
N LEU A 95 -12.27 0.23 -5.22
CA LEU A 95 -13.54 0.53 -5.88
C LEU A 95 -13.40 1.43 -7.12
N VAL A 96 -12.38 2.30 -7.18
CA VAL A 96 -12.13 3.16 -8.34
C VAL A 96 -11.48 2.40 -9.51
N ILE A 97 -10.67 1.38 -9.22
CA ILE A 97 -9.95 0.61 -10.24
C ILE A 97 -10.82 -0.52 -10.82
N ASP A 98 -11.74 -1.08 -10.02
CA ASP A 98 -12.62 -2.18 -10.42
C ASP A 98 -13.95 -1.70 -11.09
N LEU A 99 -14.13 -0.38 -11.35
CA LEU A 99 -15.29 0.24 -12.00
C LEU A 99 -14.95 0.74 -13.41
#